data_AF-A0A2M8PNG4-F1
#
_entry.id   AF-A0A2M8PNG4-F1
#
_cell.length_a   1.000
_cell.length_b   1.000
_cell.length_c   1.000
_cell.angle_alpha   90.00
_cell.angle_beta   90.00
_cell.angle_gamma   90.00
#
_symmetry.space_group_name_H-M   'P 1'
#
loop_
_entity.id
_entity.type
_entity.pdbx_description
1 polymer ?
#
loop_
_entity_poly.entity_id
_entity_poly.type
_entity_poly.pdbx_seq_one_letter_code
_entity_poly.pdbx_strand_id
1 'polypeptide(L)' 'MSADSAYRITKASGDFSPHVARRTLLTELLKNGTSLPDAQFIAGHAHGSTTMHYAKVADALEVKGRLRVSY' A
#
# COMPACT_ATOMS: atom_id res chain seq x y z
N MET A 1 -8.40 4.89 22.66
CA MET A 1 -9.36 5.36 21.63
C MET A 1 -10.63 4.54 21.81
N SER A 2 -11.79 5.16 22.08
CA SER A 2 -13.04 4.40 22.26
C SER A 2 -13.64 4.03 20.89
N ALA A 3 -14.43 2.96 20.82
CA ALA A 3 -15.10 2.54 19.59
C ALA A 3 -15.98 3.67 19.00
N ASP A 4 -16.58 4.49 19.86
CA ASP A 4 -17.38 5.65 19.48
C ASP A 4 -16.54 6.73 18.78
N SER A 5 -15.31 6.96 19.24
CA SER A 5 -14.39 7.91 18.62
C SER A 5 -13.98 7.46 17.21
N ALA A 6 -13.70 6.16 17.03
CA ALA A 6 -13.37 5.59 15.73
C ALA A 6 -14.55 5.73 14.76
N TYR A 7 -15.77 5.42 15.20
CA TYR A 7 -16.98 5.57 14.39
C TYR A 7 -17.21 7.00 13.91
N ARG A 8 -17.06 8.00 14.80
CA ARG A 8 -17.25 9.42 14.44
C ARG A 8 -16.22 9.91 13.43
N ILE A 9 -14.97 9.47 13.54
CA ILE A 9 -13.90 9.80 12.58
C ILE A 9 -14.15 9.14 11.23
N THR A 10 -14.56 7.86 11.21
CA THR A 10 -14.90 7.14 9.98
C THR A 10 -16.11 7.77 9.28
N LYS A 11 -17.13 8.18 10.03
CA LYS A 11 -18.31 8.86 9.48
C LYS A 11 -17.98 10.25 8.94
N ALA A 12 -17.13 11.01 9.63
CA ALA A 12 -16.72 12.34 9.20
C ALA A 12 -15.81 12.33 7.97
N SER A 13 -15.10 11.23 7.72
CA SER A 13 -14.18 11.11 6.58
C SER A 13 -14.87 10.75 5.25
N GLY A 14 -16.21 10.59 5.25
CA GLY A 14 -17.05 10.49 4.05
C GLY A 14 -16.92 9.15 3.30
N ASP A 15 -15.72 8.83 2.83
CA ASP A 15 -15.39 7.68 1.98
C ASP A 15 -14.40 6.70 2.63
N PHE A 16 -14.09 6.88 3.92
CA PHE A 16 -13.17 5.99 4.61
C PHE A 16 -13.82 4.64 4.88
N SER A 17 -13.57 3.68 3.99
CA SER A 17 -13.93 2.28 4.19
C SER A 17 -12.70 1.45 4.57
N PRO A 18 -12.89 0.25 5.16
CA PRO A 18 -11.79 -0.69 5.40
C PRO A 18 -10.94 -0.95 4.15
N HIS A 19 -11.57 -0.92 2.97
CA HIS A 19 -10.86 -1.12 1.70
C HIS A 19 -9.94 0.05 1.35
N VAL A 20 -10.27 1.29 1.75
CA VAL A 20 -9.37 2.45 1.58
C VAL A 20 -8.14 2.31 2.47
N ALA A 21 -8.31 1.89 3.73
CA ALA A 21 -7.18 1.63 4.63
C ALA A 21 -6.24 0.54 4.07
N ARG A 22 -6.82 -0.55 3.55
CA ARG A 22 -6.07 -1.61 2.86
C ARG A 22 -5.30 -1.08 1.66
N ARG A 23 -5.93 -0.24 0.84
CA ARG A 23 -5.29 0.38 -0.34
C ARG A 23 -4.11 1.25 0.07
N THR A 24 -4.28 2.09 1.07
CA THR A 24 -3.22 2.97 1.59
C THR A 24 -2.05 2.15 2.11
N LEU A 25 -2.30 1.12 2.92
CA LEU A 25 -1.25 0.24 3.44
C LEU A 25 -0.42 -0.39 2.31
N LEU A 26 -1.07 -1.08 1.36
CA LEU A 26 -0.36 -1.78 0.29
C LEU A 26 0.37 -0.83 -0.65
N THR A 27 -0.20 0.35 -0.91
CA THR A 27 0.46 1.40 -1.71
C THR A 27 1.74 1.89 -1.03
N GLU A 28 1.69 2.20 0.26
CA GLU A 28 2.84 2.72 0.99
C GLU A 28 3.93 1.66 1.21
N LEU A 29 3.56 0.40 1.44
CA LEU A 29 4.53 -0.71 1.49
C LEU A 29 5.33 -0.80 0.18
N LEU A 30 4.64 -0.88 -0.96
CA LEU A 30 5.29 -0.98 -2.26
C LEU A 30 6.12 0.27 -2.59
N LYS A 31 5.61 1.46 -2.30
CA LYS A 31 6.32 2.74 -2.51
C LYS A 31 7.63 2.82 -1.69
N ASN A 32 7.62 2.30 -0.48
CA ASN A 32 8.76 2.29 0.43
C ASN A 32 9.74 1.13 0.17
N GLY A 33 9.51 0.33 -0.88
CA GLY A 33 10.43 -0.72 -1.31
C GLY A 33 10.21 -2.06 -0.64
N THR A 34 9.08 -2.28 0.05
CA THR A 34 8.68 -3.63 0.46
C THR A 34 8.59 -4.54 -0.76
N SER A 35 9.07 -5.78 -0.62
CA SER A 35 9.05 -6.74 -1.71
C SER A 35 7.60 -7.11 -2.09
N LEU A 36 7.36 -7.39 -3.37
CA LEU A 36 6.03 -7.82 -3.84
C LEU A 36 5.51 -9.08 -3.12
N PRO A 37 6.33 -10.12 -2.85
CA PRO A 37 5.90 -11.29 -2.08
C PRO A 37 5.43 -10.96 -0.66
N ASP A 38 6.11 -10.05 0.04
CA ASP A 38 5.73 -9.68 1.41
C ASP A 38 4.42 -8.88 1.41
N ALA A 39 4.27 -7.92 0.49
CA ALA A 39 3.03 -7.18 0.32
C ALA A 39 1.87 -8.10 -0.09
N GLN A 40 2.14 -9.11 -0.93
CA GLN A 40 1.16 -10.14 -1.30
C GLN A 40 0.74 -10.99 -0.10
N PHE A 41 1.69 -11.41 0.73
CA PHE A 41 1.42 -12.18 1.94
C PHE A 41 0.56 -11.39 2.93
N ILE A 42 0.89 -10.12 3.19
CA ILE A 42 0.10 -9.23 4.05
C ILE A 42 -1.30 -9.02 3.48
N ALA A 43 -1.43 -8.90 2.16
CA ALA A 43 -2.72 -8.80 1.52
C ALA A 43 -3.51 -10.13 1.56
N GLY A 44 -2.83 -11.27 1.64
CA GLY A 44 -3.47 -12.58 1.46
C GLY A 44 -3.95 -12.81 0.02
N HIS A 45 -3.26 -12.23 -0.98
CA HIS A 45 -3.61 -12.49 -2.39
C HIS A 45 -2.98 -13.78 -2.89
N ALA A 46 -3.73 -14.56 -3.67
CA ALA A 46 -3.24 -15.76 -4.33
C ALA A 46 -2.24 -15.46 -5.46
N HIS A 47 -2.35 -14.29 -6.09
CA HIS A 47 -1.52 -13.89 -7.23
C HIS A 47 -0.88 -12.52 -7.00
N GLY A 48 0.41 -12.41 -7.30
CA GLY A 48 1.14 -11.14 -7.22
C GLY A 48 0.60 -10.06 -8.16
N SER A 49 -0.01 -10.45 -9.29
CA SER A 49 -0.67 -9.52 -10.22
C SER A 49 -1.79 -8.72 -9.55
N THR A 50 -2.53 -9.33 -8.63
CA THR A 50 -3.57 -8.65 -7.84
C THR A 50 -2.96 -7.62 -6.90
N THR A 51 -1.82 -7.92 -6.28
CA THR A 51 -1.08 -6.99 -5.42
C THR A 51 -0.52 -5.81 -6.21
N MET A 52 -0.09 -6.04 -7.46
CA MET A 52 0.44 -4.98 -8.33
C MET A 52 -0.59 -3.90 -8.69
N HIS A 53 -1.90 -4.13 -8.53
CA HIS A 53 -2.90 -3.06 -8.68
C HIS A 53 -2.73 -1.92 -7.65
N TYR A 54 -2.03 -2.18 -6.54
CA TYR A 54 -1.72 -1.18 -5.53
C TYR A 54 -0.38 -0.48 -5.77
N ALA A 55 0.41 -0.92 -6.75
CA ALA A 55 1.66 -0.26 -7.10
C ALA A 55 1.35 1.08 -7.79
N LYS A 56 1.99 2.16 -7.33
CA LYS A 56 2.01 3.42 -8.07
C LYS A 56 3.13 3.38 -9.09
N VAL A 57 2.83 3.80 -10.32
CA VAL A 57 3.86 4.05 -11.33
C VAL A 57 4.71 5.21 -10.82
N ALA A 58 5.93 4.92 -10.39
CA ALA A 58 6.93 5.93 -10.09
C ALA A 58 7.72 6.24 -11.38
N ASP A 59 8.16 7.49 -11.54
CA ASP A 59 9.04 7.84 -12.65
C ASP A 59 10.34 7.03 -12.53
N ALA A 60 10.76 6.39 -13.62
CA ALA A 60 12.00 5.64 -13.66
C ALA A 60 13.22 6.48 -13.24
N LEU A 61 13.18 7.80 -13.48
CA LEU A 61 14.21 8.74 -13.03
C LEU A 61 14.25 8.90 -11.50
N GLU A 62 13.10 8.80 -10.82
CA GLU A 62 12.98 8.84 -9.35
C GLU A 62 13.51 7.54 -8.71
N VAL A 63 13.34 6.41 -9.40
CA VAL A 63 13.76 5.08 -8.93
C VAL A 63 15.23 4.77 -9.27
N LYS A 64 15.80 5.40 -10.29
CA LYS A 64 17.18 5.16 -10.79
C LYS A 64 18.25 5.27 -9.69
N GLY A 65 18.06 6.13 -8.69
CA GLY A 65 18.98 6.28 -7.55
C GLY A 65 18.96 5.12 -6.53
N ARG A 66 17.92 4.27 -6.55
CA ARG A 66 17.75 3.13 -5.63
C ARG A 66 18.47 1.87 -6.12
N LEU A 67 18.66 1.74 -7.43
CA LEU A 67 19.42 0.65 -8.05
C LEU A 67 20.90 1.01 -8.09
N ARG A 68 21.57 1.03 -6.93
CA ARG A 68 23.04 0.93 -6.89
C ARG A 68 23.40 -0.50 -7.21
N VAL A 69 23.40 -0.84 -8.49
CA VAL A 69 23.92 -2.13 -8.94
C VAL A 69 25.44 -1.99 -8.93
N SER A 70 26.05 -2.37 -7.81
CA SER A 70 27.48 -2.62 -7.73
C SER A 70 27.73 -4.00 -8.33
N TYR A 71 27.97 -4.02 -9.63
CA TYR A 71 28.74 -5.08 -10.29
C TYR A 71 30.05 -4.45 -10.80
#